data_AF-A0A959ZDX3-F1
#
_entry.id   AF-A0A959ZDX3-F1
#
_cell.length_a   1.000
_cell.length_b   1.000
_cell.length_c   1.000
_cell.angle_alpha   90.00
_cell.angle_beta   90.00
_cell.angle_gamma   90.00
#
_symmetry.space_group_name_H-M   'P 1'
#
loop_
_entity.id
_entity.type
_entity.pdbx_description
1 polymer ?
#
loop_
_entity_poly.entity_id
_entity_poly.type
_entity_poly.pdbx_seq_one_letter_code
_entity_poly.pdbx_strand_id
1 'polypeptide(L)'
;MRRIKAGWQLTKKSWRVLSDSPGLVRFPLIGGLIAFLIAIVLIGPGLYFFEDGTPVPGAILIAVGTYLCAFVTYYFAVALAHNADRQMHGETPEFGDGIALASSRMGEIAGWAFVATVVMSIIRAIQERFGIAGAIVGGLAGAAWGIL
;
A
#
# COMPACT_ATOMS: atom_id res chain seq x y z
N MET A 1 25.90 9.48 -22.90
CA MET A 1 26.44 9.90 -21.57
C MET A 1 25.83 11.19 -20.99
N ARG A 2 25.59 12.27 -21.77
CA ARG A 2 24.99 13.53 -21.25
C ARG A 2 23.58 13.37 -20.65
N ARG A 3 22.72 12.51 -21.22
CA ARG A 3 21.34 12.30 -20.74
C ARG A 3 21.27 11.61 -19.37
N ILE A 4 22.13 10.62 -19.12
CA ILE A 4 22.22 9.92 -17.82
C ILE A 4 22.73 10.87 -16.73
N LYS A 5 23.72 11.73 -17.04
CA LYS A 5 24.21 12.76 -16.10
C LYS A 5 23.13 13.81 -15.78
N ALA A 6 22.32 14.20 -16.76
CA ALA A 6 21.20 15.12 -16.56
C ALA A 6 20.08 14.49 -15.72
N GLY A 7 19.72 13.23 -16.01
CA GLY A 7 18.77 12.46 -15.19
C GLY A 7 19.24 12.30 -13.75
N TRP A 8 20.52 11.96 -13.54
CA TRP A 8 21.11 11.83 -12.20
C TRP A 8 21.12 13.15 -11.41
N GLN A 9 21.33 14.29 -12.09
CA GLN A 9 21.27 15.62 -11.48
C GLN A 9 19.84 16.01 -11.09
N LEU A 10 18.85 15.65 -11.91
CA LEU A 10 17.43 15.82 -11.58
C LEU A 10 17.04 14.94 -10.38
N THR A 11 17.40 13.65 -10.41
CA THR A 11 17.17 12.74 -9.27
C THR A 11 17.84 13.27 -8.00
N LYS A 12 19.09 13.75 -8.05
CA LYS A 12 19.75 14.35 -6.87
C LYS A 12 19.07 15.62 -6.37
N LYS A 13 18.54 16.46 -7.26
CA LYS A 13 17.81 17.66 -6.86
C LYS A 13 16.47 17.31 -6.21
N SER A 14 15.69 16.39 -6.80
CA SER A 14 14.46 15.88 -6.20
C SER A 14 14.73 15.13 -4.89
N TRP A 15 15.81 14.35 -4.83
CA TRP A 15 16.25 13.63 -3.64
C TRP A 15 16.65 14.58 -2.51
N ARG A 16 17.26 15.73 -2.83
CA ARG A 16 17.63 16.75 -1.84
C ARG A 16 16.41 17.45 -1.24
N VAL A 17 15.40 17.73 -2.07
CA VAL A 17 14.10 18.27 -1.61
C VAL A 17 13.35 17.25 -0.75
N LEU A 18 13.41 15.96 -1.10
CA LEU A 18 12.81 14.88 -0.30
C LEU A 18 13.57 14.61 1.01
N SER A 19 14.90 14.71 0.99
CA SER A 19 15.75 14.53 2.18
C SER A 19 15.58 15.63 3.21
N ASP A 20 15.10 16.81 2.80
CA ASP A 20 14.74 17.92 3.69
C ASP A 20 13.42 17.66 4.44
N SER A 21 12.73 16.54 4.17
CA SER A 21 11.39 16.22 4.71
C SER A 21 11.34 14.87 5.45
N PRO A 22 12.19 14.63 6.47
CA PRO A 22 12.28 13.33 7.17
C PRO A 22 10.98 12.93 7.89
N GLY A 23 10.08 13.89 8.15
CA GLY A 23 8.79 13.63 8.79
C GLY A 23 7.85 12.73 7.97
N LEU A 24 7.90 12.83 6.63
CA LEU A 24 7.00 12.10 5.75
C LEU A 24 7.29 10.59 5.72
N VAL A 25 8.54 10.18 5.91
CA VAL A 25 8.95 8.76 5.92
C VAL A 25 8.31 7.98 7.08
N ARG A 26 7.84 8.67 8.12
CA ARG A 26 7.18 8.04 9.26
C ARG A 26 5.88 7.34 8.87
N PHE A 27 5.11 7.89 7.92
CA PHE A 27 3.85 7.30 7.47
C PHE A 27 4.03 5.89 6.85
N PRO A 28 4.87 5.70 5.81
CA PRO A 28 5.07 4.38 5.22
C PRO A 28 5.77 3.40 6.17
N LEU A 29 6.65 3.87 7.07
CA LEU A 29 7.29 2.99 8.05
C LEU A 29 6.30 2.45 9.08
N ILE A 30 5.47 3.32 9.66
CA ILE A 30 4.45 2.91 10.65
C ILE A 30 3.37 2.07 9.97
N GLY A 31 2.86 2.50 8.80
CA GLY A 31 1.88 1.74 8.05
C GLY A 31 2.40 0.36 7.62
N GLY A 32 3.63 0.30 7.12
CA GLY A 32 4.29 -0.95 6.76
C GLY A 32 4.50 -1.88 7.96
N LEU A 33 4.91 -1.34 9.12
CA LEU A 33 5.06 -2.12 10.35
C LEU A 33 3.72 -2.69 10.82
N ILE A 34 2.65 -1.88 10.85
CA ILE A 34 1.32 -2.34 11.25
C ILE A 34 0.80 -3.40 10.28
N ALA A 35 0.93 -3.18 8.97
CA ALA A 35 0.53 -4.18 7.96
C ALA A 35 1.34 -5.48 8.11
N PHE A 36 2.63 -5.41 8.41
CA PHE A 36 3.46 -6.58 8.67
C PHE A 36 3.00 -7.35 9.91
N LEU A 37 2.67 -6.66 11.01
CA LEU A 37 2.14 -7.29 12.21
C LEU A 37 0.78 -7.96 11.94
N ILE A 38 -0.11 -7.31 11.18
CA ILE A 38 -1.39 -7.90 10.75
C ILE A 38 -1.14 -9.17 9.93
N ALA A 39 -0.19 -9.14 9.00
CA ALA A 39 0.16 -10.30 8.20
C ALA A 39 0.64 -11.47 9.07
N ILE A 40 1.48 -11.21 10.08
CA ILE A 40 1.93 -12.25 11.02
C ILE A 40 0.77 -12.79 11.85
N VAL A 41 -0.09 -11.93 12.38
CA VAL A 41 -1.13 -12.31 13.36
C VAL A 41 -2.35 -12.96 12.71
N LEU A 42 -2.71 -12.55 11.49
CA LEU A 42 -3.89 -13.06 10.80
C LEU A 42 -3.55 -13.95 9.61
N ILE A 43 -2.71 -13.47 8.69
CA ILE A 43 -2.43 -14.20 7.45
C ILE A 43 -1.59 -15.44 7.74
N GLY A 44 -0.56 -15.36 8.59
CA GLY A 44 0.29 -16.50 8.97
C GLY A 44 -0.52 -17.69 9.53
N PRO A 45 -1.28 -17.51 10.62
CA PRO A 45 -2.18 -18.53 11.15
C PRO A 45 -3.26 -18.96 10.17
N GLY A 46 -3.77 -18.02 9.36
CA GLY A 46 -4.75 -18.31 8.32
C GLY A 46 -4.22 -19.31 7.28
N LEU A 47 -2.97 -19.12 6.81
CA LEU A 47 -2.30 -20.06 5.93
C LEU A 47 -2.08 -21.42 6.59
N TYR A 48 -1.62 -21.43 7.85
CA TYR A 48 -1.45 -22.66 8.62
C TYR A 48 -2.75 -23.47 8.72
N PHE A 49 -3.86 -22.85 9.14
CA PHE A 49 -5.15 -23.53 9.25
C PHE A 49 -5.71 -23.99 7.90
N PHE A 50 -5.40 -23.25 6.83
CA PHE A 50 -5.81 -23.61 5.48
C PHE A 50 -5.13 -24.91 5.02
N GLU A 51 -3.85 -25.09 5.36
CA GLU A 51 -3.08 -26.29 5.05
C GLU A 51 -3.37 -27.45 6.01
N ASP A 52 -3.67 -27.18 7.28
CA ASP A 52 -3.91 -28.17 8.34
C ASP A 52 -5.30 -28.84 8.27
N GLY A 53 -6.04 -28.66 7.17
CA GLY A 53 -7.34 -29.31 6.95
C GLY A 53 -8.53 -28.56 7.57
N THR A 54 -8.35 -27.32 8.03
CA THR A 54 -9.42 -26.43 8.49
C THR A 54 -9.56 -25.19 7.58
N PRO A 55 -9.94 -25.38 6.31
CA PRO A 55 -9.85 -24.33 5.29
C PRO A 55 -10.79 -23.16 5.52
N VAL A 56 -11.94 -23.36 6.18
CA VAL A 56 -12.92 -22.28 6.40
C VAL A 56 -12.39 -21.22 7.39
N PRO A 57 -11.96 -21.58 8.62
CA PRO A 57 -11.28 -20.62 9.50
C PRO A 57 -10.04 -19.99 8.87
N GLY A 58 -9.22 -20.79 8.17
CA GLY A 58 -8.02 -20.29 7.50
C GLY A 58 -8.33 -19.22 6.44
N ALA A 59 -9.31 -19.47 5.58
CA ALA A 59 -9.73 -18.54 4.54
C ALA A 59 -10.30 -17.23 5.11
N ILE A 60 -11.06 -17.30 6.20
CA ILE A 60 -11.60 -16.12 6.89
C ILE A 60 -10.45 -15.24 7.42
N LEU A 61 -9.47 -15.85 8.09
CA LEU A 61 -8.30 -15.13 8.62
C LEU A 61 -7.47 -14.47 7.51
N ILE A 62 -7.24 -15.17 6.40
CA ILE A 62 -6.52 -14.62 5.24
C ILE A 62 -7.30 -13.46 4.63
N ALA A 63 -8.61 -13.60 4.44
CA ALA A 63 -9.44 -12.56 3.85
C ALA A 63 -9.48 -11.28 4.71
N VAL A 64 -9.72 -11.44 6.02
CA VAL A 64 -9.73 -10.31 6.97
C VAL A 64 -8.34 -9.69 7.08
N GLY A 65 -7.29 -10.50 7.18
CA GLY A 65 -5.91 -10.02 7.24
C GLY A 65 -5.51 -9.22 6.00
N THR A 66 -5.85 -9.71 4.81
CA THR A 66 -5.56 -9.03 3.54
C THR A 66 -6.31 -7.70 3.45
N TYR A 67 -7.59 -7.68 3.82
CA TYR A 67 -8.38 -6.45 3.87
C TYR A 67 -7.79 -5.43 4.84
N LEU A 68 -7.43 -5.83 6.06
CA LEU A 68 -6.85 -4.94 7.06
C LEU A 68 -5.48 -4.41 6.63
N CYS A 69 -4.64 -5.23 6.00
CA CYS A 69 -3.39 -4.78 5.40
C CYS A 69 -3.62 -3.72 4.33
N ALA A 70 -4.58 -3.93 3.43
CA ALA A 70 -4.95 -2.96 2.40
C ALA A 70 -5.45 -1.66 3.04
N PHE A 71 -6.37 -1.75 4.00
CA PHE A 71 -6.91 -0.60 4.73
C PHE A 71 -5.81 0.24 5.39
N VAL A 72 -4.92 -0.39 6.16
CA VAL A 72 -3.79 0.30 6.80
C VAL A 72 -2.89 0.94 5.77
N THR A 73 -2.56 0.23 4.69
CA THR A 73 -1.69 0.77 3.63
C THR A 73 -2.30 2.02 3.00
N TYR A 74 -3.58 1.98 2.62
CA TYR A 74 -4.27 3.14 2.05
C TYR A 74 -4.44 4.27 3.06
N TYR A 75 -4.72 3.95 4.33
CA TYR A 75 -4.86 4.95 5.39
C TYR A 75 -3.59 5.79 5.55
N PHE A 76 -2.43 5.13 5.67
CA PHE A 76 -1.14 5.83 5.77
C PHE A 76 -0.72 6.48 4.45
N ALA A 77 -1.13 5.94 3.30
CA ALA A 77 -0.89 6.59 2.01
C ALA A 77 -1.68 7.90 1.86
N VAL A 78 -2.94 7.95 2.30
CA VAL A 78 -3.77 9.17 2.32
C VAL A 78 -3.18 10.21 3.28
N ALA A 79 -2.78 9.78 4.49
CA ALA A 79 -2.14 10.64 5.47
C ALA A 79 -0.83 11.25 4.92
N LEU A 80 0.00 10.41 4.28
CA LEU A 80 1.23 10.84 3.62
C LEU A 80 0.95 11.84 2.50
N ALA A 81 -0.02 11.54 1.62
CA ALA A 81 -0.37 12.39 0.50
C ALA A 81 -0.83 13.78 0.95
N HIS A 82 -1.63 13.85 2.02
CA HIS A 82 -2.06 15.13 2.61
C HIS A 82 -0.88 15.98 3.08
N ASN A 83 0.01 15.39 3.89
CA ASN A 83 1.15 16.13 4.41
C ASN A 83 2.16 16.48 3.31
N ALA A 84 2.33 15.62 2.31
CA ALA A 84 3.17 15.92 1.16
C ALA A 84 2.63 17.12 0.38
N ASP A 85 1.32 17.17 0.12
CA ASP A 85 0.66 18.29 -0.56
C ASP A 85 0.84 19.61 0.21
N ARG A 86 0.57 19.61 1.51
CA ARG A 86 0.77 20.80 2.37
C ARG A 86 2.23 21.26 2.39
N GLN A 87 3.16 20.31 2.46
CA GLN A 87 4.59 20.63 2.43
C GLN A 87 5.03 21.23 1.09
N MET A 88 4.47 20.78 -0.04
CA MET A 88 4.72 21.37 -1.36
C MET A 88 4.21 22.82 -1.47
N HIS A 89 3.19 23.18 -0.68
CA HIS A 89 2.68 24.56 -0.55
C HIS A 89 3.47 25.42 0.45
N GLY A 90 4.59 24.91 0.98
CA GLY A 90 5.45 25.63 1.92
C GLY A 90 4.99 25.59 3.38
N GLU A 91 4.00 24.76 3.69
CA GLU A 91 3.54 24.55 5.07
C GLU A 91 4.46 23.55 5.81
N THR A 92 4.34 23.53 7.14
CA THR A 92 5.08 22.60 8.02
C THR A 92 4.12 21.63 8.71
N PRO A 93 3.51 20.69 7.97
CA PRO A 93 2.50 19.80 8.51
C PRO A 93 3.09 18.82 9.52
N GLU A 94 2.40 18.61 10.64
CA GLU A 94 2.77 17.64 11.65
C GLU A 94 2.21 16.26 11.30
N PHE A 95 2.79 15.21 11.88
CA PHE A 95 2.29 13.83 11.68
C PHE A 95 0.80 13.70 12.03
N GLY A 96 0.35 14.43 13.06
CA GLY A 96 -1.04 14.44 13.49
C GLY A 96 -2.02 14.99 12.44
N ASP A 97 -1.60 15.93 11.59
CA ASP A 97 -2.46 16.50 10.54
C ASP A 97 -2.88 15.45 9.52
N GLY A 98 -1.92 14.64 9.05
CA GLY A 98 -2.16 13.55 8.11
C GLY A 98 -3.07 12.46 8.71
N ILE A 99 -2.83 12.12 9.98
CA ILE A 99 -3.66 11.15 10.72
C ILE A 99 -5.09 11.68 10.91
N ALA A 100 -5.24 12.95 11.27
CA ALA A 100 -6.56 13.57 11.43
C ALA A 100 -7.35 13.56 10.12
N LEU A 101 -6.71 13.93 9.00
CA LEU A 101 -7.36 13.87 7.69
C LEU A 101 -7.74 12.42 7.33
N ALA A 102 -6.82 11.47 7.43
CA ALA A 102 -7.10 10.08 7.11
C ALA A 102 -8.22 9.50 7.98
N SER A 103 -8.25 9.84 9.27
CA SER A 103 -9.34 9.48 10.18
C SER A 103 -10.69 10.07 9.76
N SER A 104 -10.72 11.30 9.26
CA SER A 104 -11.95 11.93 8.75
C SER A 104 -12.50 11.25 7.47
N ARG A 105 -11.67 10.45 6.79
CA ARG A 105 -11.99 9.73 5.54
C ARG A 105 -12.00 8.21 5.70
N MET A 106 -12.14 7.72 6.92
CA MET A 106 -12.09 6.28 7.20
C MET A 106 -13.08 5.46 6.38
N GLY A 107 -14.29 5.99 6.16
CA GLY A 107 -15.32 5.31 5.37
C GLY A 107 -14.91 5.15 3.91
N GLU A 108 -14.43 6.23 3.28
CA GLU A 108 -13.95 6.22 1.91
C GLU A 108 -12.71 5.32 1.74
N ILE A 109 -11.77 5.37 2.70
CA ILE A 109 -10.58 4.52 2.72
C ILE A 109 -10.97 3.04 2.87
N ALA A 110 -11.90 2.73 3.78
CA ALA A 110 -12.40 1.37 4.00
C ALA A 110 -13.10 0.80 2.77
N GLY A 111 -13.93 1.62 2.11
CA GLY A 111 -14.59 1.25 0.85
C GLY A 111 -13.57 0.97 -0.25
N TRP A 112 -12.56 1.83 -0.38
CA TRP A 112 -11.56 1.65 -1.43
C TRP A 112 -10.62 0.47 -1.17
N ALA A 113 -10.23 0.26 0.08
CA ALA A 113 -9.48 -0.92 0.51
C ALA A 113 -10.23 -2.23 0.22
N PHE A 114 -11.56 -2.24 0.41
CA PHE A 114 -12.38 -3.40 0.10
C PHE A 114 -12.36 -3.72 -1.39
N VAL A 115 -12.62 -2.73 -2.25
CA VAL A 115 -12.61 -2.94 -3.70
C VAL A 115 -11.23 -3.38 -4.17
N ALA A 116 -10.15 -2.73 -3.71
CA ALA A 116 -8.79 -3.11 -4.04
C ALA A 116 -8.49 -4.57 -3.62
N THR A 117 -8.91 -4.97 -2.42
CA THR A 117 -8.74 -6.35 -1.92
C THR A 117 -9.48 -7.35 -2.81
N VAL A 118 -10.73 -7.07 -3.17
CA VAL A 118 -11.54 -7.95 -4.03
C VAL A 118 -10.93 -8.04 -5.43
N VAL A 119 -10.61 -6.91 -6.05
CA VAL A 119 -9.99 -6.87 -7.39
C VAL A 119 -8.68 -7.64 -7.40
N MET A 120 -7.81 -7.40 -6.42
CA MET A 120 -6.53 -8.10 -6.32
C MET A 120 -6.70 -9.60 -6.07
N SER A 121 -7.69 -9.99 -5.26
CA SER A 121 -7.99 -11.42 -5.01
C SER A 121 -8.50 -12.12 -6.28
N ILE A 122 -9.36 -11.45 -7.06
CA ILE A 122 -9.82 -11.97 -8.37
C ILE A 122 -8.64 -12.11 -9.33
N ILE A 123 -7.79 -11.09 -9.42
CA ILE A 123 -6.59 -11.13 -10.26
C ILE A 123 -5.69 -12.29 -9.86
N ARG A 124 -5.44 -12.50 -8.56
CA ARG A 124 -4.65 -13.63 -8.05
C ARG A 124 -5.28 -14.98 -8.39
N ALA A 125 -6.60 -15.13 -8.22
CA ALA A 125 -7.31 -16.36 -8.57
C ALA A 125 -7.24 -16.68 -10.07
N ILE A 126 -7.23 -15.65 -10.93
CA ILE A 126 -7.00 -15.80 -12.37
C ILE A 126 -5.54 -16.19 -12.62
N GLN A 127 -4.58 -15.54 -11.95
CA GLN A 127 -3.15 -15.85 -12.10
C GLN A 127 -2.82 -17.30 -11.78
N GLU A 128 -3.36 -17.82 -10.68
CA GLU A 128 -3.18 -19.22 -10.25
C GLU A 128 -3.73 -20.23 -11.27
N ARG A 129 -4.76 -19.85 -12.04
CA ARG A 129 -5.39 -20.73 -13.05
C ARG A 129 -4.72 -20.68 -14.43
N PHE A 130 -4.10 -19.56 -14.81
CA PHE A 130 -3.66 -19.31 -16.19
C PHE A 130 -2.14 -19.14 -16.37
N GLY A 131 -1.31 -19.35 -15.34
CA GLY A 131 0.15 -19.41 -15.45
C GLY A 131 0.77 -18.16 -16.11
N ILE A 132 1.44 -18.33 -17.25
CA ILE A 132 2.13 -17.25 -17.99
C ILE A 132 1.16 -16.12 -18.42
N ALA A 133 -0.08 -16.46 -18.80
CA ALA A 133 -1.09 -15.45 -19.14
C ALA A 133 -1.52 -14.64 -17.90
N GLY A 134 -1.51 -15.28 -16.72
CA GLY A 134 -1.68 -14.62 -15.43
C GLY A 134 -0.58 -13.59 -15.13
N ALA A 135 0.68 -13.95 -15.39
CA ALA A 135 1.82 -13.04 -15.17
C ALA A 135 1.73 -11.79 -16.05
N ILE A 136 1.24 -11.92 -17.29
CA ILE A 136 1.00 -10.79 -18.20
C ILE A 136 -0.12 -9.89 -17.65
N VAL A 137 -1.25 -10.47 -17.23
CA VAL A 137 -2.35 -9.71 -16.62
C VAL A 137 -1.90 -9.02 -15.32
N GLY A 138 -1.06 -9.68 -14.51
CA GLY A 138 -0.46 -9.07 -13.31
C GLY A 138 0.45 -7.90 -13.64
N GLY A 139 1.28 -8.03 -14.68
CA GLY A 139 2.13 -6.95 -15.17
C GLY A 139 1.32 -5.77 -15.71
N LEU A 140 0.22 -6.04 -16.42
CA LEU A 140 -0.70 -5.01 -16.93
C LEU A 140 -1.50 -4.33 -15.81
N ALA A 141 -1.97 -5.08 -14.82
CA ALA A 141 -2.64 -4.52 -13.65
C ALA A 141 -1.67 -3.64 -12.84
N GLY A 142 -0.42 -4.07 -12.66
CA GLY A 142 0.63 -3.28 -12.03
C GLY A 142 0.98 -2.03 -12.83
N ALA A 143 1.06 -2.13 -14.16
CA ALA A 143 1.30 -0.99 -15.04
C ALA A 143 0.14 0.01 -15.04
N ALA A 144 -1.11 -0.48 -15.08
CA ALA A 144 -2.31 0.35 -14.99
C ALA A 144 -2.37 1.11 -13.67
N TRP A 145 -1.97 0.46 -12.57
CA TRP A 145 -1.90 1.10 -11.26
C TRP A 145 -0.75 2.10 -11.14
N GLY A 146 0.35 1.91 -11.86
CA GLY A 146 1.45 2.87 -11.90
C GLY A 146 1.17 4.12 -12.74
N ILE A 147 0.08 4.14 -13.50
CA ILE A 147 -0.37 5.29 -14.32
C ILE A 147 -1.41 6.14 -13.57
N LEU A 148 -2.12 5.58 -12.59
CA LEU A 148 -3.04 6.28 -11.68
C LEU A 148 -2.27 6.97 -10.55
#